data_AF-L0DUC6-F1
#
_entry.id   AF-L0DUC6-F1
#
_cell.length_a   1.000
_cell.length_b   1.000
_cell.length_c   1.000
_cell.angle_alpha   90.00
_cell.angle_beta   90.00
_cell.angle_gamma   90.00
#
_symmetry.space_group_name_H-M   'P 1'
#
loop_
_entity.id
_entity.type
_entity.pdbx_description
1 polymer ?
#
loop_
_entity_poly.entity_id
_entity_poly.type
_entity_poly.pdbx_seq_one_letter_code
_entity_poly.pdbx_strand_id
1 'polypeptide(L)'
;MKTAAKDPPETIRRSPARYLWAMLLARIYEAFPLTCPRCGAEIRIIGFVTEAVDVRAILEHIGEPATPPLRIPDQRDRSFRRNVTGHSGAT
;
A
#
# COMPACT_ATOMS: atom_id res chain seq x y z
N MET A 1 -21.42 -13.20 38.35
CA MET A 1 -20.02 -13.34 37.90
C MET A 1 -20.03 -14.21 36.65
N LYS A 2 -19.96 -13.61 35.44
CA LYS A 2 -19.85 -14.35 34.17
C LYS A 2 -18.48 -14.06 33.60
N THR A 3 -17.64 -15.08 33.51
CA THR A 3 -16.35 -15.04 32.82
C THR A 3 -16.59 -14.89 31.33
N ALA A 4 -16.13 -13.77 30.76
CA ALA A 4 -16.03 -13.61 29.32
C ALA A 4 -14.88 -14.50 28.84
N ALA A 5 -15.23 -15.59 28.17
CA ALA A 5 -14.27 -16.41 27.44
C ALA A 5 -13.57 -15.51 26.41
N LYS A 6 -12.24 -15.46 26.49
CA LYS A 6 -11.38 -14.70 25.58
C LYS A 6 -11.39 -15.43 24.24
N ASP A 7 -11.98 -14.82 23.20
CA ASP A 7 -11.89 -15.34 21.84
C ASP A 7 -10.41 -15.57 21.47
N PRO A 8 -10.06 -16.72 20.86
CA PRO A 8 -8.70 -16.96 20.40
C PRO A 8 -8.35 -15.94 19.32
N PRO A 9 -7.07 -15.50 19.21
CA PRO A 9 -6.68 -14.53 18.21
C PRO A 9 -6.89 -15.14 16.81
N GLU A 10 -7.87 -14.61 16.08
CA GLU A 10 -8.14 -14.96 14.69
C GLU A 10 -6.83 -14.87 13.89
N THR A 11 -6.31 -16.01 13.45
CA THR A 11 -5.08 -16.03 12.65
C THR A 11 -5.39 -15.37 11.31
N ILE A 12 -4.86 -14.17 11.08
CA ILE A 12 -5.04 -13.45 9.81
C ILE A 12 -4.46 -14.31 8.67
N ARG A 13 -5.30 -15.13 8.02
CA ARG A 13 -4.90 -15.87 6.82
C ARG A 13 -4.55 -14.87 5.74
N ARG A 14 -3.31 -14.94 5.26
CA ARG A 14 -2.83 -14.16 4.11
C ARG A 14 -3.60 -14.63 2.87
N SER A 15 -4.65 -13.91 2.48
CA SER A 15 -5.39 -14.22 1.26
C SER A 15 -4.56 -13.83 0.04
N PRO A 16 -4.59 -14.62 -1.06
CA PRO A 16 -3.94 -14.26 -2.32
C PRO A 16 -4.37 -12.87 -2.84
N ALA A 17 -5.61 -12.47 -2.55
CA ALA A 17 -6.15 -11.15 -2.89
C ALA A 17 -5.37 -10.00 -2.22
N ARG A 18 -4.98 -10.13 -0.95
CA ARG A 18 -4.18 -9.10 -0.26
C ARG A 18 -2.81 -8.92 -0.90
N TYR A 19 -2.18 -10.01 -1.32
CA TYR A 19 -0.89 -9.98 -2.01
C TYR A 19 -1.02 -9.34 -3.41
N LEU A 20 -2.01 -9.76 -4.20
CA LEU A 20 -2.25 -9.19 -5.52
C LEU A 20 -2.59 -7.70 -5.46
N TRP A 21 -3.36 -7.28 -4.47
CA TRP A 21 -3.68 -5.88 -4.25
C TRP A 21 -2.44 -5.05 -3.86
N ALA A 22 -1.56 -5.57 -2.99
CA ALA A 22 -0.27 -4.95 -2.69
C ALA A 22 0.65 -4.86 -3.92
N MET A 23 0.66 -5.89 -4.77
CA MET A 23 1.40 -5.89 -6.02
C MET A 23 0.89 -4.81 -7.00
N LEU A 24 -0.43 -4.61 -7.09
CA LEU A 24 -1.01 -3.54 -7.90
C LEU A 24 -0.62 -2.16 -7.39
N LEU A 25 -0.63 -1.96 -6.07
CA LEU A 25 -0.14 -0.71 -5.48
C LEU A 25 1.33 -0.49 -5.80
N ALA A 26 2.19 -1.52 -5.69
CA ALA A 26 3.60 -1.41 -6.04
C ALA A 26 3.83 -1.05 -7.52
N ARG A 27 2.91 -1.45 -8.42
CA ARG A 27 2.94 -1.03 -9.83
C ARG A 27 2.61 0.45 -10.03
N ILE A 28 1.70 1.00 -9.23
CA ILE A 28 1.27 2.41 -9.33
C ILE A 28 2.29 3.34 -8.68
N TYR A 29 2.86 2.92 -7.55
CA TYR A 29 3.74 3.76 -6.73
C TYR A 29 5.23 3.52 -6.96
N GLU A 30 5.61 2.66 -7.90
CA GLU A 30 6.99 2.24 -8.23
C GLU A 30 7.81 1.68 -7.04
N ALA A 31 7.25 1.65 -5.83
CA ALA A 31 7.84 1.17 -4.58
C ALA A 31 6.91 0.12 -3.95
N PHE A 32 7.48 -0.96 -3.41
CA PHE A 32 6.68 -1.94 -2.69
C PHE A 32 6.18 -1.30 -1.39
N PRO A 33 4.85 -1.12 -1.21
CA PRO A 33 4.31 -0.35 -0.10
C PRO A 33 4.53 -0.99 1.28
N LEU A 34 5.14 -2.18 1.33
CA LEU A 34 5.51 -2.89 2.55
C LEU A 34 7.00 -2.81 2.86
N THR A 35 7.76 -1.97 2.15
CA THR A 35 9.20 -1.76 2.40
C THR A 35 9.50 -0.26 2.44
N CYS A 36 10.16 0.20 3.50
CA CYS A 36 10.56 1.58 3.64
C CYS A 36 11.59 1.95 2.56
N PRO A 37 11.35 2.96 1.71
CA PRO A 37 12.29 3.36 0.67
C PRO A 37 13.58 3.98 1.24
N ARG A 38 13.57 4.42 2.51
CA ARG A 38 14.73 5.03 3.17
C ARG A 38 15.63 4.02 3.87
N CYS A 39 15.08 2.97 4.46
CA CYS A 39 15.84 2.04 5.30
C CYS A 39 15.58 0.55 5.04
N GLY A 40 14.67 0.19 4.14
CA GLY A 40 14.36 -1.21 3.81
C GLY A 40 13.53 -1.97 4.87
N ALA A 41 13.12 -1.32 5.96
CA ALA A 41 12.29 -1.95 7.00
C ALA A 41 10.90 -2.35 6.49
N GLU A 42 10.31 -3.40 7.08
CA GLU A 42 8.93 -3.81 6.79
C GLU A 42 7.92 -2.74 7.24
N ILE A 43 7.03 -2.33 6.34
CA ILE A 43 5.93 -1.40 6.61
C ILE A 43 4.61 -2.16 6.53
N ARG A 44 3.64 -1.80 7.38
CA ARG A 44 2.28 -2.36 7.38
C ARG A 44 1.25 -1.27 7.16
N ILE A 45 0.27 -1.54 6.29
CA ILE A 45 -0.90 -0.68 6.12
C ILE A 45 -1.81 -0.89 7.34
N ILE A 46 -2.03 0.18 8.10
CA ILE A 46 -2.84 0.16 9.33
C ILE A 46 -4.29 0.62 9.12
N GLY A 47 -4.59 1.26 8.00
CA GLY A 47 -5.93 1.74 7.68
C GLY A 47 -5.96 2.54 6.38
N PHE A 48 -7.16 2.97 6.00
CA PHE A 48 -7.42 3.85 4.87
C PHE A 48 -8.09 5.12 5.38
N VAL A 49 -7.63 6.28 4.90
CA VAL A 49 -8.29 7.56 5.14
C VAL A 49 -9.11 7.89 3.90
N THR A 50 -10.43 7.98 4.07
CA THR A 50 -11.37 8.23 2.96
C THR A 50 -12.03 9.60 3.03
N GLU A 51 -12.02 10.23 4.20
CA GLU A 51 -12.62 11.55 4.40
C GLU A 51 -11.78 12.63 3.73
N ALA A 52 -12.40 13.39 2.82
CA ALA A 52 -11.71 14.38 2.01
C ALA A 52 -11.07 15.49 2.87
N VAL A 53 -11.68 15.84 3.99
CA VAL A 53 -11.16 16.86 4.91
C VAL A 53 -9.83 16.40 5.53
N ASP A 54 -9.77 15.15 5.99
CA ASP A 54 -8.57 14.57 6.60
C ASP A 54 -7.45 14.41 5.57
N VAL A 55 -7.78 13.92 4.37
CA VAL A 55 -6.81 13.79 3.28
C VAL A 55 -6.20 15.14 2.93
N ARG A 56 -7.03 16.20 2.81
CA ARG A 56 -6.55 17.55 2.52
C ARG A 56 -5.65 18.08 3.63
N ALA A 57 -6.03 17.94 4.89
CA ALA A 57 -5.24 18.40 6.03
C ALA A 57 -3.86 17.71 6.07
N ILE A 58 -3.80 16.40 5.77
CA ILE A 58 -2.55 15.65 5.69
C ILE A 58 -1.67 16.17 4.55
N LEU A 59 -2.23 16.34 3.34
CA LEU A 59 -1.49 16.81 2.17
C LEU A 59 -0.94 18.23 2.38
N GLU A 60 -1.76 19.14 2.91
CA GLU A 60 -1.35 20.51 3.24
C GLU A 60 -0.23 20.52 4.28
N HIS A 61 -0.27 19.62 5.28
CA HIS A 61 0.78 19.51 6.29
C HIS A 61 2.13 19.04 5.73
N ILE A 62 2.13 18.12 4.77
CA ILE A 62 3.37 17.61 4.15
C ILE A 62 3.85 18.46 2.97
N GLY A 63 3.10 19.51 2.60
CA GLY A 63 3.43 20.41 1.49
C GLY A 63 3.06 19.87 0.10
N GLU A 64 2.18 18.88 0.03
CA GLU A 64 1.70 18.30 -1.22
C GLU A 64 0.43 18.99 -1.73
N PRO A 65 0.21 19.08 -3.06
CA PRO A 65 -1.00 19.65 -3.62
C PRO A 65 -2.26 18.86 -3.21
N ALA A 66 -3.18 19.52 -2.52
CA ALA A 66 -4.47 18.94 -2.12
C ALA A 66 -5.48 18.83 -3.30
N THR A 67 -5.19 19.47 -4.44
CA THR A 67 -6.03 19.43 -5.63
C THR A 67 -5.56 18.30 -6.55
N PRO A 68 -6.43 17.37 -6.95
CA PRO A 68 -6.04 16.29 -7.85
C PRO A 68 -5.64 16.85 -9.22
N PRO A 69 -4.63 16.28 -9.88
CA PRO A 69 -4.25 16.69 -11.22
C PRO A 69 -5.40 16.46 -12.22
N LEU A 70 -5.49 17.32 -13.23
CA LEU A 70 -6.42 17.14 -14.34
C LEU A 70 -6.10 15.82 -15.04
N ARG A 71 -7.07 14.89 -15.08
CA ARG A 71 -6.88 13.62 -15.77
C ARG A 71 -6.98 13.84 -17.28
N ILE A 72 -5.85 13.65 -17.96
CA ILE A 72 -5.78 13.58 -19.42
C ILE A 72 -6.16 12.14 -19.84
N PRO A 73 -6.91 11.92 -20.95
CA PRO A 73 -7.20 10.57 -21.43
C PRO A 73 -5.92 9.73 -21.65
N ASP A 74 -6.02 8.45 -21.26
CA ASP A 74 -4.99 7.39 -21.27
C ASP A 74 -4.02 7.45 -22.47
N GLN A 75 -2.72 7.61 -22.18
CA GLN A 75 -1.62 7.08 -22.99
C GLN A 75 -0.90 5.98 -22.20
N ARG A 76 -1.27 4.72 -22.42
CA ARG A 76 -0.64 3.53 -21.82
C ARG A 76 0.86 3.50 -22.06
N ASP A 77 1.64 3.70 -21.01
CA ASP A 77 3.07 3.34 -21.00
C ASP A 77 3.22 1.82 -20.71
N ARG A 78 3.76 1.10 -21.69
CA ARG A 78 3.92 -0.37 -21.71
C ARG A 78 5.26 -0.84 -21.12
N SER A 79 6.11 0.05 -20.63
CA SER A 79 7.52 -0.22 -20.33
C SER A 79 7.80 -1.06 -19.06
N PHE A 80 6.88 -1.10 -18.08
CA PHE A 80 7.17 -1.62 -16.72
C PHE A 80 7.34 -3.16 -16.61
N ARG A 81 7.00 -3.97 -17.62
CA ARG A 81 6.89 -5.45 -17.48
C ARG A 81 8.19 -6.22 -17.13
N ARG A 82 9.36 -5.60 -16.98
CA ARG A 82 10.66 -6.31 -16.97
C ARG A 82 11.36 -6.56 -15.61
N ASN A 83 11.03 -5.87 -14.51
CA ASN A 83 11.91 -5.91 -13.31
C ASN A 83 11.40 -6.65 -12.06
N VAL A 84 10.32 -7.44 -12.12
CA VAL A 84 9.76 -8.09 -10.90
C VAL A 84 10.36 -9.48 -10.61
N THR A 85 11.06 -10.12 -11.54
CA THR A 85 11.60 -11.50 -11.37
C THR A 85 13.08 -11.57 -10.97
N GLY A 86 13.64 -10.54 -10.33
CA GLY A 86 15.09 -10.45 -10.06
C GLY A 86 15.58 -10.70 -8.62
N HIS A 87 14.74 -11.04 -7.65
CA HIS A 87 15.18 -11.27 -6.27
C HIS A 87 14.64 -12.59 -5.69
N SER A 88 15.09 -13.71 -6.26
CA SER A 88 14.97 -15.02 -5.62
C SER A 88 16.23 -15.85 -5.89
N GLY A 89 17.10 -15.96 -4.89
CA GLY A 89 18.19 -16.93 -4.85
C GLY A 89 19.58 -16.35 -4.59
N ALA A 90 19.88 -16.08 -3.32
CA ALA A 90 21.26 -16.02 -2.81
C ALA A 90 21.28 -16.59 -1.38
N THR A 91 21.35 -17.92 -1.32
CA THR A 91 22.02 -18.67 -0.26
C THR A 91 23.05 -19.53 -0.96
#